data_AF-A0A3D1CPJ5-F1
#
_entry.id   AF-A0A3D1CPJ5-F1
#
_cell.length_a   1.000
_cell.length_b   1.000
_cell.length_c   1.000
_cell.angle_alpha   90.00
_cell.angle_beta   90.00
_cell.angle_gamma   90.00
#
_symmetry.space_group_name_H-M   'P 1'
#
loop_
_entity.id
_entity.type
_entity.pdbx_description
1 polymer ?
#
loop_
_entity_poly.entity_id
_entity_poly.type
_entity_poly.pdbx_seq_one_letter_code
_entity_poly.pdbx_strand_id
1 'polypeptide(L)'
;MIDKDGFRANVGIILCNDLNQVLWAQRAQHDSWQFPQGGIKINETPEQAAFRELTEEIGLGREHVELIATTRGWLRYRLPKRYLRYGNKPLC
;
A
#
# COMPACT_ATOMS: atom_id res chain seq x y z
N MET A 1 10.98 0.60 6.57
CA MET A 1 12.18 -0.25 6.71
C MET A 1 12.36 -1.01 5.41
N ILE A 2 13.59 -1.13 4.89
CA ILE A 2 13.87 -1.90 3.68
C ILE A 2 14.55 -3.19 4.12
N ASP A 3 14.08 -4.33 3.60
CA ASP A 3 14.64 -5.63 3.93
C ASP A 3 16.05 -5.83 3.30
N LYS A 4 16.70 -6.93 3.69
CA LYS A 4 18.03 -7.31 3.19
C LYS A 4 18.10 -7.48 1.66
N ASP A 5 16.95 -7.70 1.02
CA ASP A 5 16.82 -7.94 -0.41
C ASP A 5 16.44 -6.64 -1.18
N GLY A 6 16.36 -5.51 -0.48
CA GLY A 6 16.08 -4.19 -1.06
C GLY A 6 14.59 -3.84 -1.19
N PHE A 7 13.68 -4.61 -0.57
CA PHE A 7 12.25 -4.35 -0.65
C PHE A 7 11.73 -3.59 0.57
N ARG A 8 10.92 -2.56 0.32
CA ARG A 8 10.17 -1.87 1.38
C ARG A 8 8.88 -2.63 1.67
N ALA A 9 8.64 -2.93 2.94
CA ALA A 9 7.37 -3.49 3.39
C ALA A 9 6.24 -2.46 3.19
N ASN A 10 5.19 -2.86 2.48
CA ASN A 10 4.03 -2.04 2.17
C ASN A 10 2.74 -2.87 2.30
N VAL A 11 1.63 -2.15 2.44
CA VAL A 11 0.26 -2.64 2.31
C VAL A 11 -0.37 -2.03 1.08
N GLY A 12 -1.20 -2.80 0.39
CA GLY A 12 -2.08 -2.30 -0.66
C GLY A 12 -3.52 -2.66 -0.29
N ILE A 13 -4.45 -1.75 -0.55
CA ILE A 13 -5.84 -1.86 -0.13
C ILE A 13 -6.70 -1.92 -1.38
N ILE A 14 -7.52 -2.97 -1.49
CA ILE A 14 -8.53 -3.07 -2.54
C ILE A 14 -9.88 -2.92 -1.84
N LEU A 15 -10.53 -1.77 -2.05
CA LEU A 15 -11.89 -1.54 -1.58
C LEU A 15 -12.87 -1.94 -2.67
N CYS A 16 -13.84 -2.77 -2.32
CA CYS A 16 -14.93 -3.16 -3.19
C CYS A 16 -16.27 -2.67 -2.65
N ASN A 17 -17.22 -2.40 -3.54
CA ASN A 17 -18.61 -2.14 -3.20
C ASN A 17 -19.51 -3.35 -3.51
N ASP A 18 -20.78 -3.26 -3.13
CA ASP A 18 -21.80 -4.31 -3.37
C ASP A 18 -22.11 -4.53 -4.86
N LEU A 19 -21.60 -3.67 -5.74
CA LEU A 19 -21.71 -3.78 -7.19
C LEU A 19 -20.50 -4.47 -7.82
N ASN A 20 -19.61 -5.07 -7.02
CA ASN A 20 -18.36 -5.71 -7.47
C ASN A 20 -17.40 -4.76 -8.20
N GLN A 21 -17.47 -3.46 -7.92
CA GLN A 21 -16.53 -2.48 -8.42
C GLN A 21 -15.43 -2.26 -7.40
N VAL A 22 -14.23 -1.89 -7.87
CA VAL A 22 -13.10 -1.59 -7.00
C VAL A 22 -12.76 -0.10 -7.03
N LEU A 23 -12.32 0.44 -5.90
CA LEU A 23 -11.84 1.81 -5.83
C LEU A 23 -10.54 1.95 -6.64
N TRP A 24 -10.52 2.94 -7.53
CA TRP A 24 -9.36 3.31 -8.31
C TRP A 24 -9.06 4.79 -8.08
N ALA A 25 -7.90 5.11 -7.52
CA ALA A 25 -7.56 6.47 -7.12
C ALA A 25 -6.52 7.08 -8.07
N GLN A 26 -6.76 8.33 -8.50
CA GLN A 26 -5.78 9.10 -9.26
C GLN A 26 -4.74 9.70 -8.33
N ARG A 27 -3.46 9.62 -8.70
CA ARG A 27 -2.38 10.23 -7.91
C ARG A 27 -2.42 11.75 -8.05
N ALA A 28 -2.30 12.48 -6.94
CA ALA A 28 -2.38 13.95 -6.91
C ALA A 28 -1.35 14.68 -7.81
N GLN A 29 -0.21 14.05 -8.11
CA GLN A 29 0.90 14.68 -8.85
C GLN A 29 1.26 13.98 -10.17
N HIS A 30 0.52 12.92 -10.54
CA HIS A 30 0.79 12.16 -11.76
C HIS A 30 -0.51 11.71 -12.39
N ASP A 31 -0.63 11.80 -13.71
CA ASP A 31 -1.76 11.24 -14.45
C ASP A 31 -1.63 9.71 -14.56
N SER A 32 -1.76 9.07 -13.41
CA SER A 32 -1.66 7.63 -13.25
C SER A 32 -2.53 7.23 -12.08
N TRP A 33 -3.13 6.06 -12.22
CA TRP A 33 -4.10 5.54 -11.28
C TRP A 33 -3.54 4.34 -10.56
N GLN A 34 -3.95 4.17 -9.30
CA GLN A 34 -3.51 3.07 -8.46
C GLN A 34 -4.54 2.74 -7.38
N PHE A 35 -4.33 1.59 -6.74
CA PHE A 35 -4.94 1.30 -5.45
C PHE A 35 -4.26 2.12 -4.33
N PRO A 36 -5.00 2.44 -3.26
CA PRO A 36 -4.42 2.98 -2.03
C PRO A 36 -3.33 2.03 -1.50
N GLN A 37 -2.19 2.59 -1.13
CA GLN A 37 -1.07 1.79 -0.64
C GLN A 37 -0.15 2.63 0.25
N GLY A 38 0.51 1.98 1.20
CA GLY A 38 1.45 2.68 2.03
C GLY A 38 2.41 1.79 2.77
N GLY A 39 3.39 2.43 3.40
CA GLY A 39 4.52 1.75 4.03
C GLY A 39 4.18 1.26 5.42
N ILE A 40 4.62 0.05 5.76
CA ILE A 40 4.48 -0.48 7.12
C ILE A 40 5.54 0.18 8.02
N LYS A 41 5.11 0.76 9.13
CA LYS A 41 5.97 1.39 10.14
C LYS A 41 6.62 0.35 11.05
N ILE A 42 7.64 0.76 11.82
CA ILE A 42 8.29 -0.10 12.82
C ILE A 42 7.25 -0.44 13.89
N ASN A 43 7.18 -1.72 14.30
CA ASN A 43 6.21 -2.24 15.26
C ASN A 43 4.74 -2.16 14.81
N GLU A 44 4.48 -2.01 13.52
CA GLU A 44 3.14 -2.01 12.95
C GLU A 44 2.86 -3.36 12.26
N THR A 45 1.73 -3.98 12.58
CA THR A 45 1.26 -5.16 11.83
C THR A 45 0.74 -4.73 10.44
N PRO A 46 0.74 -5.62 9.43
CA PRO A 46 0.17 -5.29 8.13
C PRO A 46 -1.29 -4.82 8.21
N GLU A 47 -2.07 -5.39 9.12
CA GLU A 47 -3.47 -4.98 9.33
C GLU A 47 -3.57 -3.56 9.90
N GLN A 48 -2.78 -3.22 10.91
CA GLN A 48 -2.73 -1.86 11.47
C GLN A 48 -2.30 -0.84 10.42
N ALA A 49 -1.27 -1.17 9.62
CA ALA A 49 -0.82 -0.31 8.53
C ALA A 49 -1.95 -0.10 7.51
N ALA A 50 -2.66 -1.15 7.12
CA ALA A 50 -3.76 -1.04 6.16
C ALA A 50 -4.89 -0.13 6.68
N PHE A 51 -5.32 -0.26 7.93
CA PHE A 51 -6.35 0.62 8.49
C PHE A 51 -5.88 2.07 8.65
N ARG A 52 -4.61 2.29 9.00
CA ARG A 52 -4.03 3.63 9.04
C ARG A 52 -4.04 4.28 7.67
N GLU A 53 -3.51 3.61 6.64
CA GLU A 53 -3.47 4.14 5.27
C GLU A 53 -4.89 4.33 4.71
N LEU A 54 -5.84 3.44 5.05
CA LEU A 54 -7.25 3.61 4.71
C LEU A 54 -7.82 4.93 5.27
N THR A 55 -7.49 5.24 6.52
CA THR A 55 -7.93 6.49 7.17
C THR A 55 -7.19 7.70 6.59
N GLU A 56 -5.88 7.61 6.38
CA GLU A 56 -5.04 8.72 5.89
C GLU A 56 -5.34 9.08 4.42
N GLU A 57 -5.54 8.09 3.54
CA GLU A 57 -5.74 8.33 2.10
C GLU A 57 -7.23 8.47 1.71
N ILE A 58 -8.13 7.73 2.37
CA ILE A 58 -9.55 7.64 1.96
C ILE A 58 -10.50 8.22 3.03
N GLY A 59 -10.05 8.37 4.28
CA GLY A 59 -10.88 8.87 5.38
C GLY A 59 -11.83 7.83 5.99
N LEU A 60 -11.67 6.54 5.67
CA LEU A 60 -12.51 5.47 6.21
C LEU A 60 -11.87 4.81 7.44
N GLY A 61 -12.63 4.76 8.54
CA GLY A 61 -12.32 3.98 9.74
C GLY A 61 -12.65 2.49 9.58
N ARG A 62 -12.20 1.68 10.55
CA ARG A 62 -12.41 0.22 10.61
C ARG A 62 -13.90 -0.15 10.67
N GLU A 63 -14.71 0.70 11.27
CA GLU A 63 -16.15 0.58 11.40
C GLU A 63 -16.91 0.75 10.08
N HIS A 64 -16.29 1.31 9.05
CA HIS A 64 -16.91 1.54 7.74
C HIS A 64 -16.68 0.41 6.74
N VAL A 65 -15.83 -0.57 7.07
CA VAL A 65 -15.39 -1.60 6.13
C VAL A 65 -15.35 -2.98 6.80
N GLU A 66 -15.45 -4.02 5.99
CA GLU A 66 -15.25 -5.40 6.41
C GLU A 66 -14.01 -5.98 5.70
N LEU A 67 -13.15 -6.67 6.45
CA LEU A 67 -12.00 -7.36 5.88
C LEU A 67 -12.43 -8.72 5.31
N ILE A 68 -12.62 -8.78 3.99
CA ILE A 68 -13.09 -9.99 3.30
C ILE A 68 -11.94 -10.97 3.04
N ALA A 69 -10.75 -10.47 2.70
CA ALA A 69 -9.60 -11.30 2.34
C ALA A 69 -8.26 -10.59 2.52
N THR A 70 -7.21 -11.37 2.73
CA THR A 70 -5.81 -10.93 2.70
C THR A 70 -4.97 -11.86 1.83
N THR A 71 -3.88 -11.34 1.27
CA THR A 71 -2.93 -12.19 0.55
C THR A 71 -2.19 -13.11 1.53
N ARG A 72 -1.97 -14.36 1.15
CA ARG A 72 -1.33 -15.38 2.02
C ARG A 72 0.17 -15.12 2.26
N GLY A 73 0.78 -14.21 1.50
CA GLY A 73 2.20 -13.92 1.58
C GLY A 73 2.58 -12.68 0.79
N TRP A 74 3.85 -12.30 0.90
CA TRP A 74 4.37 -11.07 0.31
C TRP A 74 4.45 -11.15 -1.21
N LEU A 75 3.78 -10.20 -1.86
CA LEU A 75 3.96 -9.92 -3.28
C LEU A 75 5.11 -8.90 -3.44
N ARG A 76 6.05 -9.20 -4.33
CA ARG A 76 7.24 -8.37 -4.56
C ARG A 76 7.29 -7.92 -6.01
N TYR A 77 7.61 -6.65 -6.23
CA TYR A 77 7.92 -6.11 -7.53
C TYR A 77 9.21 -5.28 -7.45
N ARG A 78 10.01 -5.30 -8.51
CA ARG A 78 11.23 -4.50 -8.60
C ARG A 78 10.94 -3.21 -9.34
N LEU A 79 11.39 -2.08 -8.81
CA LEU A 79 11.32 -0.81 -9.53
C LEU A 79 12.29 -0.83 -10.73
N PRO A 80 11.88 -0.31 -11.90
CA PRO A 80 12.79 -0.04 -12.99
C PRO A 80 13.95 0.84 -12.53
N LYS A 81 15.17 0.61 -13.06
CA LYS A 81 16.41 1.29 -12.61
C LYS A 81 16.32 2.83 -12.54
N ARG A 82 15.49 3.44 -13.38
CA ARG A 82 15.25 4.89 -13.44
C ARG A 82 14.46 5.47 -12.25
N TYR A 83 13.73 4.63 -11.52
CA TYR A 83 12.93 5.04 -10.35
C TYR A 83 13.61 4.72 -9.03
N LEU A 84 14.78 4.08 -9.06
CA LEU A 84 15.59 3.85 -7.87
C LEU A 84 16.03 5.20 -7.31
N ARG A 85 15.74 5.44 -6.04
CA ARG A 85 16.18 6.66 -5.36
C ARG A 85 17.64 6.50 -4.93
N TYR A 86 18.57 6.90 -5.80
CA TYR A 86 19.99 7.01 -5.49
C TYR A 86 20.23 8.14 -4.48
N GLY A 87 20.03 7.87 -3.20
CA GLY A 87 20.22 8.87 -2.14
C GLY A 87 19.87 8.37 -0.73
N ASN A 88 18.95 7.41 -0.62
CA ASN A 88 18.66 6.72 0.64
C ASN A 88 19.20 5.29 0.57
N LYS A 89 19.99 4.90 1.57
CA LYS A 89 20.39 3.49 1.77
C LYS A 89 19.47 2.88 2.84
N PRO A 90 18.89 1.68 2.62
CA PRO A 90 19.01 0.84 1.43
C PRO A 90 18.26 1.41 0.21
N LEU A 91 18.69 1.04 -0.99
CA LEU A 91 18.04 1.44 -2.24
C LEU A 91 16.68 0.71 -2.33
N CYS A 92 15.60 1.45 -2.58
CA CYS A 92 14.30 0.91 -2.97
C CYS A 92 13.97 1.30 -4.41
#